data_AF-A0A938LMA5-F1
#
_entry.id   AF-A0A938LMA5-F1
#
_cell.length_a   1.000
_cell.length_b   1.000
_cell.length_c   1.000
_cell.angle_alpha   90.00
_cell.angle_beta   90.00
_cell.angle_gamma   90.00
#
_symmetry.space_group_name_H-M   'P 1'
#
loop_
_entity.id
_entity.type
_entity.pdbx_description
1 polymer ?
#
loop_
_entity_poly.entity_id
_entity_poly.type
_entity_poly.pdbx_seq_one_letter_code
_entity_poly.pdbx_strand_id
1 'polypeptide(L)'
;MAEAFMKPTVILAMTMGLAVSARTVVAQDTERPERGREGVTAPSGGAGSRWGGPGGGQQPWLPPLWTALDANGDGVIDADEIARAPESLKKLDRNRDGRLTMDEAMSPRPGGMRGPGGQGFEAGGPQGQRPDGSRGNERFAPTTRADGTLDLAMLWSQGRAVGTGPVRFSHPPMRLEDIERITPYGLMVGGHVCPIDHGYFYPRPLTPGQPHFDVMSPADGHIVMISHRTQLTGSTEQQRDYDDYALHIEHSATFYTFYDLLTQLDPAIAQQLDDATRDRFARRQMGPPIHVRIPVKAGQVVGKVGGRSLDIAVINTEVKLPGFLTPRLYGHYAWRVHVVDPFDYFDEPLRSPLLKLNTRKVDPPFGKIDYDIDGRLVGNWFREGSGGYPGDGRDPRGYWMGHLAFAYHHVEPSVVIVSVGDFGGQPRQFAVKGNGPDPAKVSAKDGIVKYELVYAPVNSSGEPIELPPHMRGVQGVLLAQVLENRKLTMEVFPGKTAAAVTGFTTGAETYER
;
A
#
# COMPACT_ATOMS: atom_id res chain seq x y z
N MET A 1 -65.48 -53.30 6.69
CA MET A 1 -65.67 -53.61 5.26
C MET A 1 -64.94 -52.53 4.48
N ALA A 2 -63.74 -52.87 3.99
CA ALA A 2 -63.42 -53.08 2.56
C ALA A 2 -62.99 -51.73 1.94
N GLU A 3 -61.70 -51.53 1.63
CA GLU A 3 -61.01 -51.93 0.37
C GLU A 3 -61.70 -51.32 -0.87
N ALA A 4 -61.04 -50.86 -1.93
CA ALA A 4 -59.66 -50.62 -2.33
C ALA A 4 -59.72 -50.10 -3.79
N PHE A 5 -58.55 -49.86 -4.42
CA PHE A 5 -58.27 -49.78 -5.87
C PHE A 5 -58.54 -48.46 -6.62
N MET A 6 -57.73 -47.98 -7.58
CA MET A 6 -56.31 -48.12 -7.99
C MET A 6 -56.04 -47.14 -9.17
N LYS A 7 -54.93 -46.39 -9.09
CA LYS A 7 -53.88 -46.01 -10.11
C LYS A 7 -54.19 -45.96 -11.64
N PRO A 8 -53.52 -45.07 -12.43
CA PRO A 8 -52.14 -45.36 -12.88
C PRO A 8 -51.10 -44.22 -12.83
N THR A 9 -49.87 -44.70 -12.74
CA THR A 9 -48.53 -44.08 -12.76
C THR A 9 -48.16 -43.48 -14.12
N VAL A 10 -47.48 -42.32 -14.13
CA VAL A 10 -46.26 -42.08 -14.94
C VAL A 10 -45.34 -41.15 -14.13
N ILE A 11 -44.24 -41.73 -13.61
CA ILE A 11 -43.10 -41.01 -13.05
C ILE A 11 -42.00 -41.07 -14.12
N LEU A 12 -41.53 -39.92 -14.59
CA LEU A 12 -40.30 -39.82 -15.37
C LEU A 12 -39.22 -39.16 -14.49
N ALA A 13 -38.15 -39.90 -14.28
CA ALA A 13 -36.96 -39.51 -13.55
C ALA A 13 -36.07 -38.61 -14.42
N MET A 14 -35.51 -37.54 -13.83
CA MET A 14 -34.19 -37.03 -14.20
C MET A 14 -33.38 -36.72 -12.94
N THR A 15 -32.26 -37.41 -12.88
CA THR A 15 -31.15 -37.37 -11.92
C THR A 15 -30.33 -36.08 -12.01
N MET A 16 -29.97 -35.49 -10.86
CA MET A 16 -28.71 -34.74 -10.72
C MET A 16 -28.12 -35.01 -9.33
N GLY A 17 -26.87 -35.50 -9.34
CA GLY A 17 -26.19 -36.09 -8.19
C GLY A 17 -25.50 -35.07 -7.28
N LEU A 18 -25.61 -35.34 -5.98
CA LEU A 18 -24.75 -34.84 -4.92
C LEU A 18 -23.38 -35.55 -5.00
N ALA A 19 -22.29 -34.79 -4.87
CA ALA A 19 -20.99 -35.32 -4.47
C ALA A 19 -20.38 -34.41 -3.41
N VAL A 20 -20.46 -34.88 -2.16
CA VAL A 20 -19.69 -34.43 -1.01
C VAL A 20 -18.34 -35.16 -1.06
N SER A 21 -17.24 -34.45 -0.90
CA SER A 21 -15.96 -35.05 -0.50
C SER A 21 -15.34 -34.23 0.62
N ALA A 22 -15.56 -34.72 1.84
CA ALA A 22 -14.79 -34.37 3.01
C ALA A 22 -13.34 -34.86 2.85
N ARG A 23 -12.36 -34.04 3.26
CA ARG A 23 -11.01 -34.52 3.56
C ARG A 23 -10.62 -34.10 4.97
N THR A 24 -10.57 -35.11 5.83
CA THR A 24 -9.91 -35.17 7.12
C THR A 24 -8.42 -34.82 6.99
N VAL A 25 -7.94 -33.87 7.81
CA VAL A 25 -6.51 -33.72 8.12
C VAL A 25 -6.24 -34.59 9.34
N VAL A 26 -5.61 -35.74 9.11
CA VAL A 26 -5.05 -36.57 10.18
C VAL A 26 -3.62 -36.09 10.41
N ALA A 27 -3.32 -35.64 11.62
CA ALA A 27 -1.97 -35.50 12.11
C ALA A 27 -1.36 -36.90 12.27
N GLN A 28 -0.20 -37.13 11.66
CA GLN A 28 0.63 -38.30 11.94
C GLN A 28 2.04 -37.83 12.31
N ASP A 29 2.27 -37.74 13.62
CA ASP A 29 3.58 -38.03 14.19
C ASP A 29 3.85 -39.52 13.99
N THR A 30 4.97 -39.85 13.34
CA THR A 30 5.70 -41.10 13.59
C THR A 30 7.17 -40.91 13.22
N GLU A 31 7.96 -40.80 14.29
CA GLU A 31 9.26 -41.42 14.56
C GLU A 31 10.02 -42.15 13.43
N ARG A 32 11.33 -41.89 13.43
CA ARG A 32 12.41 -42.47 12.63
C ARG A 32 12.88 -43.82 13.21
N PRO A 33 13.38 -44.75 12.36
CA PRO A 33 14.62 -45.50 12.67
C PRO A 33 15.60 -45.48 11.46
N GLU A 34 16.88 -45.10 11.61
CA GLU A 34 18.08 -45.95 11.89
C GLU A 34 18.37 -47.02 10.80
N ARG A 35 19.57 -47.27 10.24
CA ARG A 35 20.97 -46.82 10.42
C ARG A 35 21.83 -47.48 9.28
N GLY A 36 23.01 -46.92 8.94
CA GLY A 36 24.12 -47.62 8.25
C GLY A 36 24.84 -46.77 7.17
N ARG A 37 25.82 -45.92 7.51
CA ARG A 37 27.30 -46.15 7.62
C ARG A 37 28.01 -46.59 6.33
N GLU A 38 28.80 -45.67 5.76
CA GLU A 38 30.25 -45.76 5.42
C GLU A 38 30.67 -44.38 4.83
N GLY A 39 31.55 -43.61 5.49
CA GLY A 39 32.97 -43.42 5.12
C GLY A 39 33.11 -42.74 3.75
N VAL A 40 33.64 -41.52 3.60
CA VAL A 40 35.09 -41.25 3.49
C VAL A 40 35.31 -39.76 3.12
N THR A 41 36.19 -39.08 3.88
CA THR A 41 37.03 -37.88 3.60
C THR A 41 36.45 -36.59 2.98
N ALA A 42 36.76 -35.46 3.62
CA ALA A 42 36.86 -34.16 2.96
C ALA A 42 38.05 -34.13 1.99
N PRO A 43 37.92 -33.38 0.88
CA PRO A 43 39.00 -32.45 0.54
C PRO A 43 38.50 -31.06 0.12
N SER A 44 39.40 -30.12 0.39
CA SER A 44 39.49 -28.73 -0.05
C SER A 44 39.42 -28.51 -1.57
N GLY A 45 38.84 -27.36 -1.97
CA GLY A 45 39.31 -26.56 -3.12
C GLY A 45 38.34 -26.39 -4.30
N GLY A 46 38.23 -25.13 -4.76
CA GLY A 46 38.19 -24.83 -6.19
C GLY A 46 36.87 -24.39 -6.82
N ALA A 47 36.87 -23.13 -7.25
CA ALA A 47 35.97 -22.42 -8.16
C ALA A 47 35.32 -23.25 -9.30
N GLY A 48 34.11 -22.81 -9.68
CA GLY A 48 33.40 -23.26 -10.86
C GLY A 48 32.35 -22.25 -11.31
N SER A 49 32.81 -21.12 -11.85
CA SER A 49 32.00 -20.11 -12.55
C SER A 49 31.20 -20.75 -13.68
N ARG A 50 29.89 -20.46 -13.76
CA ARG A 50 29.06 -20.78 -14.94
C ARG A 50 28.55 -19.51 -15.61
N TRP A 51 29.48 -18.74 -16.16
CA TRP A 51 29.24 -17.86 -17.30
C TRP A 51 30.46 -17.93 -18.21
N GLY A 52 30.40 -18.84 -19.18
CA GLY A 52 31.45 -19.03 -20.18
C GLY A 52 30.93 -19.81 -21.37
N GLY A 53 30.62 -19.12 -22.46
CA GLY A 53 30.32 -19.65 -23.79
C GLY A 53 30.28 -18.50 -24.81
N PRO A 54 30.79 -18.68 -26.05
CA PRO A 54 31.77 -17.77 -26.63
C PRO A 54 31.22 -16.90 -27.77
N GLY A 55 31.60 -15.61 -27.79
CA GLY A 55 31.37 -14.72 -28.94
C GLY A 55 31.66 -13.24 -28.65
N GLY A 56 32.78 -12.74 -29.17
CA GLY A 56 33.01 -11.35 -29.61
C GLY A 56 32.51 -10.17 -28.75
N GLY A 57 33.30 -9.81 -27.74
CA GLY A 57 33.60 -8.44 -27.27
C GLY A 57 32.51 -7.36 -27.25
N GLN A 58 31.84 -7.20 -26.10
CA GLN A 58 31.73 -5.92 -25.38
C GLN A 58 31.67 -6.24 -23.86
N GLN A 59 32.58 -5.67 -23.07
CA GLN A 59 32.46 -5.75 -21.60
C GLN A 59 31.08 -5.22 -21.16
N PRO A 60 30.41 -5.85 -20.16
CA PRO A 60 29.26 -5.25 -19.52
C PRO A 60 29.68 -3.86 -19.06
N TRP A 61 29.02 -2.82 -19.57
CA TRP A 61 29.39 -1.47 -19.15
C TRP A 61 28.80 -1.23 -17.78
N LEU A 62 29.68 -1.23 -16.80
CA LEU A 62 29.39 -0.75 -15.47
C LEU A 62 29.64 0.77 -15.45
N PRO A 63 28.77 1.56 -14.81
CA PRO A 63 28.99 2.99 -14.66
C PRO A 63 30.34 3.28 -13.98
N PRO A 64 30.98 4.43 -14.27
CA PRO A 64 32.23 4.84 -13.63
C PRO A 64 32.20 4.81 -12.10
N LEU A 65 31.04 5.13 -11.50
CA LEU A 65 30.79 5.00 -10.06
C LEU A 65 31.00 3.56 -9.55
N TRP A 66 30.50 2.59 -10.30
CA TRP A 66 30.62 1.18 -9.96
C TRP A 66 32.07 0.71 -10.10
N THR A 67 32.71 1.04 -11.21
CA THR A 67 34.13 0.67 -11.46
C THR A 67 35.11 1.36 -10.49
N ALA A 68 34.74 2.50 -9.91
CA ALA A 68 35.57 3.15 -8.90
C ALA A 68 35.48 2.45 -7.53
N LEU A 69 34.32 1.89 -7.20
CA LEU A 69 34.08 1.24 -5.91
C LEU A 69 34.51 -0.22 -5.88
N ASP A 70 34.23 -0.96 -6.95
CA ASP A 70 34.69 -2.33 -7.18
C ASP A 70 36.10 -2.29 -7.78
N ALA A 71 37.09 -2.10 -6.91
CA ALA A 71 38.48 -1.87 -7.31
C ALA A 71 39.16 -3.16 -7.79
N ASN A 72 38.72 -4.30 -7.28
CA ASN A 72 39.24 -5.62 -7.66
C ASN A 72 38.53 -6.18 -8.92
N GLY A 73 37.37 -5.64 -9.30
CA GLY A 73 36.65 -5.95 -10.52
C GLY A 73 35.93 -7.30 -10.51
N ASP A 74 35.63 -7.84 -9.33
CA ASP A 74 34.95 -9.13 -9.16
C ASP A 74 33.41 -9.03 -9.15
N GLY A 75 32.89 -7.79 -9.18
CA GLY A 75 31.47 -7.49 -9.23
C GLY A 75 30.79 -7.40 -7.87
N VAL A 76 31.53 -7.41 -6.75
CA VAL A 76 31.00 -7.34 -5.37
C VAL A 76 31.83 -6.33 -4.56
N ILE A 77 31.20 -5.28 -4.02
CA ILE A 77 31.90 -4.38 -3.08
C ILE A 77 32.04 -5.05 -1.73
N ASP A 78 33.27 -5.39 -1.35
CA ASP A 78 33.58 -5.95 -0.04
C ASP A 78 33.82 -4.86 1.03
N ALA A 79 34.03 -5.29 2.28
CA ALA A 79 34.23 -4.38 3.41
C ALA A 79 35.50 -3.51 3.28
N ASP A 80 36.55 -4.02 2.64
CA ASP A 80 37.80 -3.29 2.42
C ASP A 80 37.61 -2.24 1.31
N GLU A 81 36.79 -2.54 0.31
CA GLU A 81 36.43 -1.61 -0.76
C GLU A 81 35.47 -0.51 -0.29
N ILE A 82 34.51 -0.83 0.59
CA ILE A 82 33.69 0.18 1.29
C ILE A 82 34.57 1.10 2.13
N ALA A 83 35.57 0.56 2.83
CA ALA A 83 36.48 1.35 3.66
C ALA A 83 37.35 2.32 2.83
N ARG A 84 37.67 1.96 1.58
CA ARG A 84 38.46 2.79 0.65
C ARG A 84 37.59 3.66 -0.27
N ALA A 85 36.26 3.54 -0.20
CA ALA A 85 35.33 4.28 -1.04
C ALA A 85 35.57 5.81 -1.06
N PRO A 86 35.90 6.50 0.05
CA PRO A 86 36.16 7.94 0.01
C PRO A 86 37.33 8.35 -0.89
N GLU A 87 38.38 7.52 -1.00
CA GLU A 87 39.53 7.78 -1.87
C GLU A 87 39.21 7.48 -3.34
N SER A 88 38.46 6.41 -3.58
CA SER A 88 38.01 6.04 -4.92
C SER A 88 37.01 7.03 -5.51
N LEU A 89 36.06 7.50 -4.71
CA LEU A 89 35.02 8.46 -5.13
C LEU A 89 35.59 9.85 -5.41
N LYS A 90 36.62 10.29 -4.67
CA LYS A 90 37.35 11.54 -4.96
C LYS A 90 37.95 11.59 -6.36
N LYS A 91 38.26 10.44 -6.98
CA LYS A 91 38.80 10.39 -8.34
C LYS A 91 37.74 10.69 -9.41
N LEU A 92 36.46 10.56 -9.06
CA LEU A 92 35.33 10.88 -9.93
C LEU A 92 34.92 12.35 -9.83
N ASP A 93 35.27 13.04 -8.75
CA ASP A 93 35.00 14.46 -8.51
C ASP A 93 35.98 15.30 -9.34
N ARG A 94 35.60 15.60 -10.59
CA ARG A 94 36.47 16.26 -11.57
C ARG A 94 36.58 17.74 -11.29
N ASN A 95 35.50 18.36 -10.80
CA ASN A 95 35.48 19.78 -10.50
C ASN A 95 36.06 20.11 -9.10
N ARG A 96 36.33 19.08 -8.27
CA ARG A 96 36.91 19.17 -6.92
C ARG A 96 36.10 20.02 -5.96
N ASP A 97 34.78 20.01 -6.10
CA ASP A 97 33.88 20.74 -5.21
C ASP A 97 33.51 19.94 -3.94
N GLY A 98 34.04 18.71 -3.82
CA GLY A 98 33.80 17.82 -2.68
C GLY A 98 32.51 17.03 -2.77
N ARG A 99 31.83 17.06 -3.93
CA ARG A 99 30.59 16.32 -4.22
C ARG A 99 30.72 15.61 -5.57
N LEU A 100 29.96 14.52 -5.74
CA LEU A 100 29.84 13.84 -7.03
C LEU A 100 28.50 14.17 -7.65
N THR A 101 28.53 14.83 -8.80
CA THR A 101 27.33 15.04 -9.62
C THR A 101 26.98 13.79 -10.43
N MET A 102 25.74 13.70 -10.91
CA MET A 102 25.32 12.56 -11.74
C MET A 102 26.15 12.44 -13.03
N ASP A 103 26.55 13.57 -13.61
CA ASP A 103 27.43 13.60 -14.78
C ASP A 103 28.84 13.05 -14.48
N GLU A 104 29.38 13.30 -13.28
CA GLU A 104 30.67 12.79 -12.84
C GLU A 104 30.63 11.29 -12.50
N ALA A 105 29.53 10.85 -11.91
CA ALA A 105 29.28 9.44 -11.60
C ALA A 105 28.98 8.58 -12.85
N MET A 106 28.47 9.19 -13.94
CA MET A 106 27.85 8.46 -15.06
C MET A 106 28.35 8.80 -16.48
N SER A 107 29.30 9.73 -16.66
CA SER A 107 29.74 10.18 -18.02
C SER A 107 29.98 9.02 -19.02
N PRO A 108 29.63 9.20 -20.31
CA PRO A 108 29.31 8.10 -21.21
C PRO A 108 30.52 7.44 -21.90
N ARG A 109 30.30 6.20 -22.37
CA ARG A 109 31.22 5.35 -23.15
C ARG A 109 32.02 6.11 -24.23
N PRO A 110 33.30 5.75 -24.49
CA PRO A 110 34.02 6.23 -25.66
C PRO A 110 33.49 5.56 -26.94
N GLY A 111 32.86 6.33 -27.83
CA GLY A 111 32.65 5.95 -29.23
C GLY A 111 31.30 6.32 -29.81
N GLY A 112 31.26 7.37 -30.65
CA GLY A 112 30.13 7.62 -31.56
C GLY A 112 29.89 9.08 -31.95
N MET A 113 30.70 9.61 -32.87
CA MET A 113 30.45 10.77 -33.75
C MET A 113 30.30 12.19 -33.15
N ARG A 114 31.44 12.88 -33.10
CA ARG A 114 31.56 14.35 -33.06
C ARG A 114 31.53 14.88 -34.50
N GLY A 115 30.54 15.71 -34.84
CA GLY A 115 30.54 16.52 -36.06
C GLY A 115 31.46 17.75 -35.93
N PRO A 116 32.19 18.18 -36.98
CA PRO A 116 33.19 19.24 -36.89
C PRO A 116 32.71 20.65 -37.29
N GLY A 117 33.18 21.66 -36.54
CA GLY A 117 33.27 23.08 -36.92
C GLY A 117 31.97 23.89 -36.80
N GLY A 118 31.93 25.15 -36.34
CA GLY A 118 32.93 26.13 -35.96
C GLY A 118 32.27 27.53 -35.96
N GLN A 119 32.88 28.50 -35.28
CA GLN A 119 32.58 29.96 -35.25
C GLN A 119 31.36 30.35 -34.36
N GLY A 120 31.44 31.11 -33.26
CA GLY A 120 32.46 32.04 -32.76
C GLY A 120 31.89 33.45 -32.79
N PHE A 121 31.55 34.05 -31.65
CA PHE A 121 31.56 35.50 -31.40
C PHE A 121 31.64 35.79 -29.89
N GLU A 122 32.78 36.33 -29.49
CA GLU A 122 32.98 37.08 -28.24
C GLU A 122 32.55 38.55 -28.40
N ALA A 123 32.27 39.17 -27.25
CA ALA A 123 32.59 40.55 -26.84
C ALA A 123 31.45 41.59 -26.71
N GLY A 124 31.32 42.14 -25.48
CA GLY A 124 30.88 43.52 -25.22
C GLY A 124 29.90 43.71 -24.04
N GLY A 125 30.35 44.28 -22.90
CA GLY A 125 29.57 44.57 -21.67
C GLY A 125 28.58 45.77 -21.76
N PRO A 126 28.07 46.39 -20.64
CA PRO A 126 28.73 46.58 -19.34
C PRO A 126 27.90 46.23 -18.07
N GLN A 127 28.59 46.21 -16.93
CA GLN A 127 28.07 46.08 -15.57
C GLN A 127 26.96 47.09 -15.23
N GLY A 128 25.87 46.59 -14.64
CA GLY A 128 24.82 47.41 -14.02
C GLY A 128 24.08 46.62 -12.94
N GLN A 129 24.49 46.86 -11.68
CA GLN A 129 23.75 46.72 -10.43
C GLN A 129 23.07 45.38 -10.09
N ARG A 130 23.58 44.75 -9.03
CA ARG A 130 22.93 43.70 -8.25
C ARG A 130 21.72 44.26 -7.50
N PRO A 131 20.54 43.63 -7.58
CA PRO A 131 19.64 43.51 -6.45
C PRO A 131 19.85 42.13 -5.81
N ASP A 132 20.17 42.14 -4.52
CA ASP A 132 19.82 41.12 -3.53
C ASP A 132 19.62 39.69 -4.05
N GLY A 133 20.65 38.86 -3.88
CA GLY A 133 20.70 37.45 -4.23
C GLY A 133 19.94 36.50 -3.28
N SER A 134 18.83 36.92 -2.69
CA SER A 134 17.86 36.02 -2.02
C SER A 134 17.01 35.23 -3.03
N ARG A 135 17.69 34.60 -4.00
CA ARG A 135 17.14 33.53 -4.86
C ARG A 135 18.14 32.38 -4.99
N GLY A 136 18.72 31.99 -3.85
CA GLY A 136 19.50 30.77 -3.74
C GLY A 136 18.58 29.54 -3.75
N ASN A 137 18.64 28.77 -4.83
CA ASN A 137 18.36 27.33 -4.86
C ASN A 137 17.12 26.80 -4.08
N GLU A 138 15.92 27.19 -4.50
CA GLU A 138 14.67 26.49 -4.13
C GLU A 138 14.23 25.50 -5.22
N ARG A 139 15.15 24.73 -5.82
CA ARG A 139 14.73 23.69 -6.77
C ARG A 139 14.65 22.28 -6.23
N PHE A 140 15.27 21.95 -5.10
CA PHE A 140 15.07 20.66 -4.44
C PHE A 140 15.45 20.75 -2.95
N ALA A 141 14.47 21.01 -2.07
CA ALA A 141 14.58 20.81 -0.62
C ALA A 141 13.21 20.37 -0.06
N PRO A 142 13.18 19.63 1.05
CA PRO A 142 12.66 18.26 1.16
C PRO A 142 11.16 18.14 0.90
N THR A 143 10.72 16.97 0.43
CA THR A 143 9.30 16.56 0.25
C THR A 143 8.45 16.61 1.53
N THR A 144 9.00 17.09 2.65
CA THR A 144 8.38 17.18 3.97
C THR A 144 8.32 18.64 4.42
N ARG A 145 7.13 19.12 4.73
CA ARG A 145 6.85 20.44 5.31
C ARG A 145 7.26 20.51 6.77
N ALA A 146 7.37 21.72 7.31
CA ALA A 146 7.77 21.96 8.70
C ALA A 146 6.87 21.27 9.74
N ASP A 147 5.62 20.99 9.40
CA ASP A 147 4.64 20.31 10.25
C ASP A 147 4.63 18.77 10.10
N GLY A 148 5.63 18.21 9.41
CA GLY A 148 5.80 16.79 9.16
C GLY A 148 4.90 16.22 8.07
N THR A 149 4.11 17.05 7.38
CA THR A 149 3.28 16.63 6.23
C THR A 149 4.08 16.64 4.93
N LEU A 150 3.54 16.05 3.88
CA LEU A 150 4.20 16.00 2.58
C LEU A 150 3.82 17.20 1.70
N ASP A 151 4.78 17.70 0.92
CA ASP A 151 4.46 18.63 -0.15
C ASP A 151 3.98 17.88 -1.40
N LEU A 152 2.67 17.63 -1.48
CA LEU A 152 2.07 16.79 -2.55
C LEU A 152 2.18 17.41 -3.94
N ALA A 153 2.16 18.75 -4.04
CA ALA A 153 2.35 19.44 -5.31
C ALA A 153 3.77 19.22 -5.85
N MET A 154 4.78 19.17 -4.97
CA MET A 154 6.13 18.76 -5.36
C MET A 154 6.19 17.26 -5.65
N LEU A 155 5.68 16.43 -4.72
CA LEU A 155 5.79 14.97 -4.78
C LEU A 155 5.13 14.38 -6.01
N TRP A 156 3.88 14.74 -6.32
CA TRP A 156 3.11 14.14 -7.41
C TRP A 156 3.21 14.95 -8.69
N SER A 157 3.13 16.28 -8.59
CA SER A 157 3.03 17.16 -9.76
C SER A 157 4.36 17.79 -10.18
N GLN A 158 5.45 17.49 -9.48
CA GLN A 158 6.80 18.02 -9.75
C GLN A 158 6.83 19.57 -9.71
N GLY A 159 6.07 20.17 -8.78
CA GLY A 159 5.99 21.62 -8.58
C GLY A 159 5.26 22.37 -9.70
N ARG A 160 4.58 21.67 -10.61
CA ARG A 160 3.84 22.26 -11.75
C ARG A 160 2.33 22.40 -11.48
N ALA A 161 1.91 22.11 -10.26
CA ALA A 161 0.53 22.23 -9.86
C ALA A 161 0.11 23.70 -9.81
N VAL A 162 -1.13 24.00 -10.21
CA VAL A 162 -1.67 25.37 -10.21
C VAL A 162 -3.07 25.41 -9.59
N GLY A 163 -3.47 26.59 -9.13
CA GLY A 163 -4.77 26.77 -8.46
C GLY A 163 -4.77 26.25 -7.03
N THR A 164 -5.84 26.56 -6.30
CA THR A 164 -6.06 26.16 -4.91
C THR A 164 -7.56 25.89 -4.70
N GLY A 165 -7.91 25.30 -3.58
CA GLY A 165 -9.26 24.93 -3.22
C GLY A 165 -9.73 23.60 -3.85
N PRO A 166 -10.78 23.01 -3.28
CA PRO A 166 -11.43 21.85 -3.84
C PRO A 166 -12.22 22.19 -5.11
N VAL A 167 -12.45 21.18 -5.94
CA VAL A 167 -13.39 21.27 -7.08
C VAL A 167 -14.62 20.39 -6.83
N ARG A 168 -15.76 20.78 -7.42
CA ARG A 168 -16.95 19.92 -7.44
C ARG A 168 -16.79 18.81 -8.46
N PHE A 169 -17.22 17.62 -8.09
CA PHE A 169 -17.28 16.47 -8.99
C PHE A 169 -18.59 16.49 -9.76
N SER A 170 -18.48 16.52 -11.08
CA SER A 170 -19.63 16.49 -12.00
C SER A 170 -19.89 15.10 -12.57
N HIS A 171 -18.99 14.14 -12.32
CA HIS A 171 -19.11 12.76 -12.76
C HIS A 171 -18.64 11.82 -11.65
N PRO A 172 -19.34 10.71 -11.40
CA PRO A 172 -18.81 9.65 -10.57
C PRO A 172 -17.61 8.97 -11.25
N PRO A 173 -16.72 8.33 -10.47
CA PRO A 173 -15.53 7.63 -10.99
C PRO A 173 -15.87 6.41 -11.85
N MET A 174 -17.10 5.90 -11.74
CA MET A 174 -17.68 4.83 -12.55
C MET A 174 -19.15 5.21 -12.82
N ARG A 175 -19.75 4.69 -13.90
CA ARG A 175 -21.19 4.93 -14.14
C ARG A 175 -22.01 4.34 -13.00
N LEU A 176 -23.08 5.01 -12.59
CA LEU A 176 -23.88 4.59 -11.43
C LEU A 176 -24.46 3.19 -11.60
N GLU A 177 -24.88 2.87 -12.83
CA GLU A 177 -25.42 1.57 -13.22
C GLU A 177 -24.39 0.45 -13.24
N ASP A 178 -23.09 0.77 -13.26
CA ASP A 178 -21.99 -0.20 -13.28
C ASP A 178 -21.53 -0.56 -11.86
N ILE A 179 -21.94 0.20 -10.84
CA ILE A 179 -21.56 -0.01 -9.44
C ILE A 179 -22.56 -0.98 -8.78
N GLU A 180 -22.04 -2.02 -8.11
CA GLU A 180 -22.82 -2.92 -7.26
C GLU A 180 -22.97 -2.34 -5.85
N ARG A 181 -21.85 -1.96 -5.23
CA ARG A 181 -21.80 -1.33 -3.91
C ARG A 181 -20.56 -0.48 -3.74
N ILE A 182 -20.59 0.36 -2.71
CA ILE A 182 -19.43 1.12 -2.26
C ILE A 182 -19.13 0.74 -0.81
N THR A 183 -17.90 0.35 -0.50
CA THR A 183 -17.43 0.19 0.89
C THR A 183 -16.67 1.45 1.30
N PRO A 184 -17.00 2.07 2.45
CA PRO A 184 -16.39 3.32 2.91
C PRO A 184 -14.93 3.12 3.37
N TYR A 185 -14.29 4.22 3.74
CA TYR A 185 -13.00 4.21 4.41
C TYR A 185 -13.05 3.50 5.77
N GLY A 186 -11.87 3.11 6.23
CA GLY A 186 -11.63 2.60 7.57
C GLY A 186 -11.77 1.09 7.71
N LEU A 187 -12.05 0.35 6.62
CA LEU A 187 -11.94 -1.10 6.61
C LEU A 187 -10.54 -1.50 7.11
N MET A 188 -10.47 -2.53 7.94
CA MET A 188 -9.22 -3.18 8.34
C MET A 188 -9.33 -4.64 7.92
N VAL A 189 -8.39 -5.12 7.11
CA VAL A 189 -8.44 -6.48 6.55
C VAL A 189 -7.06 -6.96 6.11
N GLY A 190 -6.71 -8.18 6.52
CA GLY A 190 -5.41 -8.78 6.18
C GLY A 190 -4.26 -7.84 6.58
N GLY A 191 -3.30 -7.63 5.68
CA GLY A 191 -2.17 -6.73 5.90
C GLY A 191 -2.53 -5.24 6.04
N HIS A 192 -3.75 -4.82 5.72
CA HIS A 192 -4.23 -3.47 6.03
C HIS A 192 -4.69 -3.41 7.49
N VAL A 193 -3.71 -3.33 8.40
CA VAL A 193 -3.95 -3.36 9.84
C VAL A 193 -4.58 -2.06 10.32
N CYS A 194 -4.09 -0.91 9.86
CA CYS A 194 -4.70 0.38 10.16
C CYS A 194 -5.95 0.63 9.29
N PRO A 195 -6.89 1.49 9.73
CA PRO A 195 -8.03 1.92 8.94
C PRO A 195 -7.63 2.39 7.53
N ILE A 196 -8.19 1.76 6.51
CA ILE A 196 -7.86 2.02 5.10
C ILE A 196 -8.33 3.42 4.66
N ASP A 197 -7.46 4.12 3.93
CA ASP A 197 -7.57 5.51 3.47
C ASP A 197 -8.22 5.69 2.10
N HIS A 198 -8.68 4.61 1.49
CA HIS A 198 -9.39 4.58 0.22
C HIS A 198 -10.65 3.72 0.34
N GLY A 199 -11.62 4.01 -0.52
CA GLY A 199 -12.93 3.39 -0.53
C GLY A 199 -13.02 2.48 -1.73
N TYR A 200 -13.87 1.45 -1.62
CA TYR A 200 -13.95 0.40 -2.62
C TYR A 200 -15.24 0.55 -3.42
N PHE A 201 -15.12 0.91 -4.70
CA PHE A 201 -16.22 0.92 -5.63
C PHE A 201 -16.23 -0.44 -6.34
N TYR A 202 -17.12 -1.33 -5.89
CA TYR A 202 -17.24 -2.65 -6.48
C TYR A 202 -18.08 -2.57 -7.76
N PRO A 203 -17.52 -2.93 -8.94
CA PRO A 203 -18.31 -3.07 -10.15
C PRO A 203 -19.28 -4.24 -10.01
N ARG A 204 -20.37 -4.20 -10.76
CA ARG A 204 -21.26 -5.36 -10.93
C ARG A 204 -20.47 -6.57 -11.45
N PRO A 205 -20.90 -7.80 -11.11
CA PRO A 205 -20.27 -9.00 -11.63
C PRO A 205 -20.23 -8.98 -13.16
N LEU A 206 -19.06 -9.22 -13.74
CA LEU A 206 -18.90 -9.35 -15.17
C LEU A 206 -19.55 -10.64 -15.65
N THR A 207 -20.26 -10.56 -16.77
CA THR A 207 -20.65 -11.75 -17.52
C THR A 207 -19.48 -12.24 -18.38
N PRO A 208 -19.34 -13.56 -18.65
CA PRO A 208 -18.25 -14.06 -19.48
C PRO A 208 -18.19 -13.37 -20.85
N GLY A 209 -17.02 -12.80 -21.19
CA GLY A 209 -16.81 -12.06 -22.45
C GLY A 209 -17.22 -10.58 -22.40
N GLN A 210 -17.80 -10.10 -21.31
CA GLN A 210 -18.10 -8.67 -21.14
C GLN A 210 -16.81 -7.87 -20.94
N PRO A 211 -16.67 -6.70 -21.59
CA PRO A 211 -15.56 -5.79 -21.30
C PRO A 211 -15.63 -5.27 -19.86
N HIS A 212 -14.47 -4.91 -19.33
CA HIS A 212 -14.38 -4.21 -18.06
C HIS A 212 -15.06 -2.83 -18.14
N PHE A 213 -15.52 -2.34 -16.99
CA PHE A 213 -16.27 -1.09 -16.87
C PHE A 213 -15.36 0.13 -16.96
N ASP A 214 -15.90 1.24 -17.47
CA ASP A 214 -15.15 2.48 -17.63
C ASP A 214 -14.87 3.14 -16.28
N VAL A 215 -13.64 3.65 -16.12
CA VAL A 215 -13.23 4.52 -15.02
C VAL A 215 -13.04 5.93 -15.56
N MET A 216 -13.69 6.92 -14.95
CA MET A 216 -13.76 8.29 -15.43
C MET A 216 -13.09 9.28 -14.48
N SER A 217 -12.55 10.38 -15.01
CA SER A 217 -12.12 11.53 -14.18
C SER A 217 -13.35 12.25 -13.62
N PRO A 218 -13.42 12.57 -12.31
CA PRO A 218 -14.64 13.11 -11.71
C PRO A 218 -14.80 14.61 -11.95
N ALA A 219 -13.70 15.29 -12.28
CA ALA A 219 -13.60 16.69 -12.64
C ALA A 219 -12.47 16.90 -13.65
N ASP A 220 -12.39 18.10 -14.22
CA ASP A 220 -11.24 18.53 -15.03
C ASP A 220 -9.96 18.47 -14.21
N GLY A 221 -8.84 18.17 -14.86
CA GLY A 221 -7.55 18.08 -14.16
C GLY A 221 -6.43 17.57 -15.03
N HIS A 222 -5.38 17.08 -14.37
CA HIS A 222 -4.26 16.41 -15.01
C HIS A 222 -3.96 15.10 -14.29
N ILE A 223 -3.78 14.01 -15.04
CA ILE A 223 -3.07 12.85 -14.51
C ILE A 223 -1.61 13.30 -14.34
N VAL A 224 -1.10 13.23 -13.11
CA VAL A 224 0.25 13.71 -12.75
C VAL A 224 1.19 12.58 -12.37
N MET A 225 0.65 11.41 -11.99
CA MET A 225 1.46 10.23 -11.71
C MET A 225 0.71 8.96 -12.14
N ILE A 226 1.44 8.02 -12.75
CA ILE A 226 0.94 6.69 -13.11
C ILE A 226 1.88 5.63 -12.53
N SER A 227 1.33 4.65 -11.83
CA SER A 227 2.06 3.45 -11.40
C SER A 227 1.53 2.26 -12.19
N HIS A 228 2.41 1.33 -12.59
CA HIS A 228 2.04 0.04 -13.18
C HIS A 228 2.68 -1.07 -12.37
N ARG A 229 1.86 -1.93 -11.76
CA ARG A 229 2.32 -2.98 -10.85
C ARG A 229 1.97 -4.33 -11.45
N THR A 230 3.02 -5.14 -11.64
CA THR A 230 2.89 -6.49 -12.22
C THR A 230 3.23 -7.61 -11.23
N GLN A 231 3.63 -7.22 -10.02
CA GLN A 231 3.85 -8.09 -8.88
C GLN A 231 3.74 -7.25 -7.59
N LEU A 232 3.22 -7.83 -6.50
CA LEU A 232 3.41 -7.29 -5.16
C LEU A 232 4.33 -8.22 -4.36
N THR A 233 5.38 -7.67 -3.77
CA THR A 233 6.18 -8.37 -2.76
C THR A 233 5.48 -8.24 -1.41
N GLY A 234 5.39 -9.35 -0.66
CA GLY A 234 4.97 -9.32 0.74
C GLY A 234 3.47 -9.18 1.00
N SER A 235 2.56 -9.74 0.19
CA SER A 235 1.15 -9.97 0.56
C SER A 235 0.91 -11.48 0.67
N THR A 236 0.70 -12.00 1.88
CA THR A 236 0.82 -13.43 2.20
C THR A 236 -0.44 -14.27 2.08
N GLU A 237 -1.60 -13.74 1.67
CA GLU A 237 -2.81 -14.58 1.66
C GLU A 237 -3.05 -15.31 0.33
N GLN A 238 -2.69 -14.73 -0.84
CA GLN A 238 -2.69 -15.42 -2.14
C GLN A 238 -1.70 -14.76 -3.11
N GLN A 239 -0.94 -15.55 -3.88
CA GLN A 239 -0.29 -15.06 -5.10
C GLN A 239 -1.40 -14.60 -6.05
N ARG A 240 -1.47 -13.30 -6.33
CA ARG A 240 -2.30 -12.75 -7.39
C ARG A 240 -1.40 -12.37 -8.55
N ASP A 241 -1.83 -12.68 -9.77
CA ASP A 241 -1.29 -12.03 -10.96
C ASP A 241 -1.73 -10.56 -10.91
N TYR A 242 -0.82 -9.70 -10.46
CA TYR A 242 -1.00 -8.27 -10.52
C TYR A 242 -0.67 -7.83 -11.96
N ASP A 243 -1.56 -7.02 -12.53
CA ASP A 243 -1.35 -6.25 -13.76
C ASP A 243 -2.35 -5.10 -13.67
N ASP A 244 -2.00 -4.10 -12.88
CA ASP A 244 -2.87 -2.97 -12.60
C ASP A 244 -2.14 -1.63 -12.58
N TYR A 245 -2.95 -0.59 -12.70
CA TYR A 245 -2.51 0.79 -12.73
C TYR A 245 -3.09 1.56 -11.53
N ALA A 246 -2.28 2.49 -11.03
CA ALA A 246 -2.71 3.52 -10.09
C ALA A 246 -2.50 4.91 -10.69
N LEU A 247 -3.45 5.81 -10.52
CA LEU A 247 -3.44 7.17 -11.09
C LEU A 247 -3.58 8.20 -9.97
N HIS A 248 -2.77 9.26 -10.03
CA HIS A 248 -3.03 10.49 -9.26
C HIS A 248 -3.49 11.57 -10.23
N ILE A 249 -4.67 12.12 -9.97
CA ILE A 249 -5.30 13.18 -10.77
C ILE A 249 -5.30 14.45 -9.95
N GLU A 250 -4.56 15.45 -10.41
CA GLU A 250 -4.55 16.81 -9.87
C GLU A 250 -5.73 17.59 -10.45
N HIS A 251 -6.59 18.12 -9.58
CA HIS A 251 -7.64 19.07 -9.96
C HIS A 251 -7.24 20.52 -9.64
N SER A 252 -6.45 20.69 -8.57
CA SER A 252 -5.76 21.93 -8.21
C SER A 252 -4.48 21.57 -7.42
N ALA A 253 -3.62 22.54 -7.11
CA ALA A 253 -2.41 22.29 -6.30
C ALA A 253 -2.70 21.82 -4.87
N THR A 254 -3.96 21.88 -4.43
CA THR A 254 -4.38 21.44 -3.11
C THR A 254 -5.45 20.34 -3.14
N PHE A 255 -5.85 19.86 -4.32
CA PHE A 255 -6.96 18.90 -4.43
C PHE A 255 -6.72 17.83 -5.49
N TYR A 256 -6.78 16.57 -5.07
CA TYR A 256 -6.43 15.40 -5.87
C TYR A 256 -7.44 14.27 -5.73
N THR A 257 -7.57 13.47 -6.78
CA THR A 257 -8.19 12.14 -6.73
C THR A 257 -7.13 11.07 -6.98
N PHE A 258 -7.13 10.03 -6.17
CA PHE A 258 -6.29 8.84 -6.35
C PHE A 258 -7.17 7.66 -6.76
N TYR A 259 -6.77 6.97 -7.82
CA TYR A 259 -7.37 5.71 -8.24
C TYR A 259 -6.35 4.58 -8.16
N ASP A 260 -6.79 3.43 -7.68
CA ASP A 260 -6.00 2.21 -7.67
C ASP A 260 -6.77 1.01 -8.24
N LEU A 261 -6.03 -0.03 -8.62
CA LEU A 261 -6.55 -1.29 -9.17
C LEU A 261 -7.24 -1.15 -10.54
N LEU A 262 -6.90 -0.14 -11.34
CA LEU A 262 -7.35 -0.10 -12.73
C LEU A 262 -6.72 -1.29 -13.48
N THR A 263 -7.57 -2.09 -14.07
CA THR A 263 -7.16 -3.27 -14.86
C THR A 263 -6.61 -2.91 -16.23
N GLN A 264 -6.93 -1.72 -16.74
CA GLN A 264 -6.47 -1.23 -18.04
C GLN A 264 -6.33 0.30 -17.99
N LEU A 265 -5.30 0.82 -18.65
CA LEU A 265 -5.16 2.25 -18.96
C LEU A 265 -5.89 2.55 -20.27
N ASP A 266 -6.60 3.68 -20.35
CA ASP A 266 -7.28 4.05 -21.59
C ASP A 266 -6.27 4.32 -22.71
N PRO A 267 -6.52 3.85 -23.96
CA PRO A 267 -5.58 4.04 -25.07
C PRO A 267 -5.22 5.51 -25.35
N ALA A 268 -6.15 6.45 -25.17
CA ALA A 268 -5.89 7.87 -25.38
C ALA A 268 -4.97 8.47 -24.29
N ILE A 269 -4.94 7.86 -23.09
CA ILE A 269 -3.97 8.20 -22.05
C ILE A 269 -2.61 7.54 -22.36
N ALA A 270 -2.60 6.26 -22.74
CA ALA A 270 -1.37 5.53 -23.07
C ALA A 270 -0.60 6.17 -24.25
N GLN A 271 -1.31 6.70 -25.26
CA GLN A 271 -0.72 7.37 -26.41
C GLN A 271 0.03 8.68 -26.06
N GLN A 272 -0.21 9.26 -24.89
CA GLN A 272 0.49 10.47 -24.42
C GLN A 272 1.79 10.18 -23.66
N LEU A 273 2.07 8.90 -23.39
CA LEU A 273 3.32 8.47 -22.74
C LEU A 273 4.47 8.43 -23.77
N ASP A 274 5.71 8.48 -23.30
CA ASP A 274 6.86 8.22 -24.17
C ASP A 274 6.93 6.73 -24.60
N ASP A 275 7.67 6.47 -25.69
CA ASP A 275 7.81 5.11 -26.26
C ASP A 275 8.38 4.12 -25.24
N ALA A 276 9.40 4.52 -24.49
CA ALA A 276 10.06 3.65 -23.52
C ALA A 276 9.10 3.18 -22.41
N THR A 277 8.24 4.09 -21.95
CA THR A 277 7.20 3.82 -20.94
C THR A 277 6.13 2.92 -21.52
N ARG A 278 5.64 3.19 -22.72
CA ARG A 278 4.66 2.32 -23.40
C ARG A 278 5.21 0.91 -23.58
N ASP A 279 6.45 0.78 -24.04
CA ASP A 279 7.11 -0.51 -24.22
C ASP A 279 7.30 -1.26 -22.89
N ARG A 280 7.61 -0.53 -21.81
CA ARG A 280 7.72 -1.11 -20.47
C ARG A 280 6.36 -1.65 -19.99
N PHE A 281 5.30 -0.86 -20.12
CA PHE A 281 3.95 -1.26 -19.72
C PHE A 281 3.44 -2.44 -20.56
N ALA A 282 3.62 -2.40 -21.88
CA ALA A 282 3.25 -3.49 -22.78
C ALA A 282 3.98 -4.82 -22.46
N ARG A 283 5.24 -4.74 -22.00
CA ARG A 283 6.03 -5.90 -21.56
C ARG A 283 5.75 -6.33 -20.12
N ARG A 284 4.79 -5.70 -19.42
CA ARG A 284 4.49 -5.98 -18.01
C ARG A 284 5.70 -5.90 -17.09
N GLN A 285 6.64 -5.02 -17.43
CA GLN A 285 7.87 -4.86 -16.67
C GLN A 285 7.65 -3.89 -15.51
N MET A 286 7.79 -4.39 -14.28
CA MET A 286 7.68 -3.57 -13.07
C MET A 286 8.73 -2.44 -13.10
N GLY A 287 8.34 -1.28 -12.59
CA GLY A 287 9.21 -0.12 -12.50
C GLY A 287 8.65 0.94 -11.55
N PRO A 288 9.42 2.00 -11.29
CA PRO A 288 8.94 3.10 -10.47
C PRO A 288 7.73 3.80 -11.12
N PRO A 289 6.89 4.46 -10.31
CA PRO A 289 5.89 5.39 -10.82
C PRO A 289 6.51 6.41 -11.79
N ILE A 290 5.74 6.82 -12.80
CA ILE A 290 6.13 7.88 -13.73
C ILE A 290 5.39 9.16 -13.39
N HIS A 291 6.09 10.29 -13.45
CA HIS A 291 5.46 11.61 -13.39
C HIS A 291 5.11 12.07 -14.79
N VAL A 292 3.85 12.46 -14.97
CA VAL A 292 3.29 12.90 -16.25
C VAL A 292 2.55 14.23 -16.06
N ARG A 293 1.90 14.76 -17.09
CA ARG A 293 0.97 15.88 -16.97
C ARG A 293 -0.05 15.84 -18.10
N ILE A 294 -0.89 14.82 -18.06
CA ILE A 294 -1.86 14.52 -19.13
C ILE A 294 -3.18 15.22 -18.78
N PRO A 295 -3.66 16.18 -19.59
CA PRO A 295 -4.93 16.83 -19.32
C PRO A 295 -6.09 15.86 -19.45
N VAL A 296 -7.04 15.94 -18.53
CA VAL A 296 -8.28 15.15 -18.55
C VAL A 296 -9.49 16.05 -18.29
N LYS A 297 -10.61 15.70 -18.91
CA LYS A 297 -11.90 16.35 -18.70
C LYS A 297 -12.79 15.55 -17.75
N ALA A 298 -13.68 16.24 -17.04
CA ALA A 298 -14.71 15.57 -16.27
C ALA A 298 -15.52 14.61 -17.15
N GLY A 299 -15.72 13.37 -16.68
CA GLY A 299 -16.39 12.30 -17.43
C GLY A 299 -15.52 11.62 -18.50
N GLN A 300 -14.28 12.08 -18.74
CA GLN A 300 -13.36 11.41 -19.65
C GLN A 300 -12.97 10.05 -19.06
N VAL A 301 -13.07 9.00 -19.87
CA VAL A 301 -12.56 7.66 -19.53
C VAL A 301 -11.04 7.70 -19.47
N VAL A 302 -10.47 7.26 -18.35
CA VAL A 302 -9.02 7.21 -18.09
C VAL A 302 -8.50 5.78 -17.98
N GLY A 303 -9.40 4.81 -17.85
CA GLY A 303 -9.06 3.38 -17.82
C GLY A 303 -10.28 2.52 -17.57
N LYS A 304 -10.05 1.27 -17.15
CA LYS A 304 -11.12 0.30 -16.87
C LYS A 304 -10.91 -0.49 -15.60
N VAL A 305 -12.00 -0.97 -15.01
CA VAL A 305 -12.02 -1.84 -13.82
C VAL A 305 -12.96 -3.04 -14.01
N GLY A 306 -12.56 -4.20 -13.49
CA GLY A 306 -13.34 -5.43 -13.58
C GLY A 306 -12.74 -6.56 -12.75
N GLY A 307 -13.58 -7.44 -12.21
CA GLY A 307 -13.16 -8.57 -11.37
C GLY A 307 -12.57 -8.22 -10.00
N ARG A 308 -12.54 -6.93 -9.64
CA ARG A 308 -12.06 -6.35 -8.38
C ARG A 308 -12.69 -4.96 -8.18
N SER A 309 -12.51 -4.37 -7.01
CA SER A 309 -12.89 -2.97 -6.76
C SER A 309 -12.04 -1.98 -7.56
N LEU A 310 -12.61 -0.80 -7.82
CA LEU A 310 -11.83 0.42 -8.01
C LEU A 310 -11.63 1.06 -6.65
N ASP A 311 -10.37 1.32 -6.31
CA ASP A 311 -10.02 1.90 -5.02
C ASP A 311 -9.85 3.42 -5.21
N ILE A 312 -10.48 4.21 -4.34
CA ILE A 312 -10.56 5.66 -4.53
C ILE A 312 -10.25 6.42 -3.24
N ALA A 313 -9.33 7.37 -3.32
CA ALA A 313 -9.14 8.39 -2.29
C ALA A 313 -9.30 9.80 -2.86
N VAL A 314 -9.87 10.71 -2.06
CA VAL A 314 -9.89 12.14 -2.37
C VAL A 314 -9.03 12.85 -1.33
N ILE A 315 -8.13 13.69 -1.81
CA ILE A 315 -7.10 14.35 -1.00
C ILE A 315 -7.29 15.84 -1.13
N ASN A 316 -7.50 16.51 0.00
CA ASN A 316 -7.54 17.97 0.11
C ASN A 316 -6.45 18.43 1.09
N THR A 317 -5.37 19.02 0.57
CA THR A 317 -4.22 19.42 1.40
C THR A 317 -4.48 20.64 2.27
N GLU A 318 -5.61 21.32 2.09
CA GLU A 318 -6.09 22.39 2.98
C GLU A 318 -6.76 21.82 4.24
N VAL A 319 -7.11 20.54 4.25
CA VAL A 319 -7.69 19.85 5.40
C VAL A 319 -6.62 18.98 6.05
N LYS A 320 -6.49 19.05 7.38
CA LYS A 320 -5.64 18.15 8.15
C LYS A 320 -6.47 17.42 9.19
N LEU A 321 -6.59 16.11 9.02
CA LEU A 321 -7.28 15.22 9.95
C LEU A 321 -6.57 15.24 11.32
N PRO A 322 -7.29 15.54 12.42
CA PRO A 322 -6.67 15.73 13.73
C PRO A 322 -6.27 14.41 14.41
N GLY A 323 -6.87 13.28 14.03
CA GLY A 323 -6.63 11.98 14.67
C GLY A 323 -5.44 11.20 14.10
N PHE A 324 -4.44 11.90 13.58
CA PHE A 324 -3.11 11.38 13.26
C PHE A 324 -2.07 12.15 14.07
N LEU A 325 -1.77 11.66 15.27
CA LEU A 325 -1.02 12.46 16.25
C LEU A 325 0.46 12.64 15.90
N THR A 326 1.03 11.70 15.14
CA THR A 326 2.43 11.74 14.73
C THR A 326 2.58 11.40 13.23
N PRO A 327 2.28 12.35 12.33
CA PRO A 327 2.33 12.12 10.88
C PRO A 327 3.69 11.59 10.36
N ARG A 328 4.80 11.94 11.02
CA ARG A 328 6.14 11.44 10.66
C ARG A 328 6.26 9.91 10.66
N LEU A 329 5.48 9.20 11.50
CA LEU A 329 5.49 7.73 11.55
C LEU A 329 4.85 7.11 10.30
N TYR A 330 4.16 7.90 9.49
CA TYR A 330 3.56 7.44 8.24
C TYR A 330 4.52 7.57 7.04
N GLY A 331 5.67 8.26 7.20
CA GLY A 331 6.67 8.41 6.14
C GLY A 331 6.09 8.99 4.84
N HIS A 332 6.36 8.35 3.71
CA HIS A 332 5.79 8.77 2.41
C HIS A 332 4.28 8.53 2.28
N TYR A 333 3.64 7.88 3.27
CA TYR A 333 2.19 7.74 3.36
C TYR A 333 1.54 8.84 4.21
N ALA A 334 2.29 9.82 4.70
CA ALA A 334 1.76 10.91 5.52
C ALA A 334 0.75 11.81 4.77
N TRP A 335 0.58 11.65 3.46
CA TRP A 335 -0.51 12.29 2.69
C TRP A 335 -1.91 11.89 3.19
N ARG A 336 -2.04 10.75 3.89
CA ARG A 336 -3.29 10.25 4.50
C ARG A 336 -3.95 11.24 5.44
N VAL A 337 -3.19 12.14 6.05
CA VAL A 337 -3.74 13.19 6.92
C VAL A 337 -4.63 14.19 6.17
N HIS A 338 -4.59 14.18 4.85
CA HIS A 338 -5.34 15.07 3.96
C HIS A 338 -6.50 14.35 3.24
N VAL A 339 -6.78 13.09 3.59
CA VAL A 339 -7.88 12.33 2.99
C VAL A 339 -9.21 12.83 3.52
N VAL A 340 -10.16 13.07 2.62
CA VAL A 340 -11.47 13.68 2.91
C VAL A 340 -12.61 12.83 2.35
N ASP A 341 -13.83 13.06 2.85
CA ASP A 341 -15.02 12.36 2.36
C ASP A 341 -15.32 12.80 0.90
N PRO A 342 -15.28 11.88 -0.09
CA PRO A 342 -15.56 12.22 -1.49
C PRO A 342 -16.99 12.68 -1.70
N PHE A 343 -17.96 12.25 -0.88
CA PHE A 343 -19.37 12.62 -1.04
C PHE A 343 -19.64 14.10 -0.74
N ASP A 344 -18.76 14.78 -0.03
CA ASP A 344 -18.87 16.22 0.21
C ASP A 344 -18.61 17.05 -1.06
N TYR A 345 -18.03 16.44 -2.09
CA TYR A 345 -17.68 17.08 -3.35
C TYR A 345 -18.65 16.76 -4.50
N PHE A 346 -19.66 15.92 -4.26
CA PHE A 346 -20.76 15.67 -5.18
C PHE A 346 -21.98 16.52 -4.82
N ASP A 347 -22.53 17.22 -5.80
CA ASP A 347 -23.85 17.85 -5.68
C ASP A 347 -24.96 16.89 -6.14
N GLU A 348 -26.22 17.23 -5.85
CA GLU A 348 -27.36 16.53 -6.46
C GLU A 348 -27.41 16.82 -7.96
N PRO A 349 -27.84 15.86 -8.81
CA PRO A 349 -28.48 14.59 -8.45
C PRO A 349 -27.52 13.40 -8.27
N LEU A 350 -26.20 13.61 -8.16
CA LEU A 350 -25.22 12.52 -8.09
C LEU A 350 -24.99 11.99 -6.67
N ARG A 351 -25.04 12.89 -5.67
CA ARG A 351 -24.72 12.55 -4.28
C ARG A 351 -25.64 11.48 -3.70
N SER A 352 -26.96 11.68 -3.77
CA SER A 352 -27.93 10.75 -3.18
C SER A 352 -27.87 9.34 -3.78
N PRO A 353 -27.80 9.14 -5.11
CA PRO A 353 -27.59 7.82 -5.71
C PRO A 353 -26.32 7.11 -5.25
N LEU A 354 -25.20 7.82 -5.13
CA LEU A 354 -23.94 7.24 -4.63
C LEU A 354 -24.06 6.80 -3.16
N LEU A 355 -24.67 7.64 -2.30
CA LEU A 355 -24.91 7.30 -0.89
C LEU A 355 -25.83 6.08 -0.72
N LYS A 356 -26.75 5.84 -1.65
CA LYS A 356 -27.58 4.62 -1.64
C LYS A 356 -26.76 3.36 -1.83
N LEU A 357 -25.72 3.40 -2.67
CA LEU A 357 -24.80 2.29 -2.94
C LEU A 357 -23.78 2.06 -1.81
N ASN A 358 -23.56 3.04 -0.95
CA ASN A 358 -22.63 2.95 0.18
C ASN A 358 -23.12 1.98 1.26
N THR A 359 -22.29 1.05 1.71
CA THR A 359 -22.67 0.05 2.72
C THR A 359 -22.88 0.66 4.10
N ARG A 360 -22.17 1.76 4.42
CA ARG A 360 -22.37 2.50 5.67
C ARG A 360 -23.54 3.48 5.58
N LYS A 361 -24.43 3.41 6.58
CA LYS A 361 -25.66 4.21 6.67
C LYS A 361 -25.69 5.18 7.86
N VAL A 362 -24.55 5.37 8.53
CA VAL A 362 -24.39 6.25 9.69
C VAL A 362 -23.25 7.23 9.45
N ASP A 363 -23.29 8.38 10.12
CA ASP A 363 -22.27 9.41 9.95
C ASP A 363 -20.91 9.03 10.55
N PRO A 364 -19.80 9.57 10.01
CA PRO A 364 -19.70 10.14 8.67
C PRO A 364 -19.97 9.08 7.59
N PRO A 365 -20.67 9.40 6.50
CA PRO A 365 -21.13 8.41 5.54
C PRO A 365 -19.98 7.64 4.90
N PHE A 366 -18.84 8.27 4.62
CA PHE A 366 -17.68 7.57 4.05
C PHE A 366 -16.69 7.03 5.07
N GLY A 367 -17.05 7.00 6.36
CA GLY A 367 -16.23 6.40 7.41
C GLY A 367 -15.13 7.33 7.94
N LYS A 368 -14.24 6.78 8.76
CA LYS A 368 -13.19 7.51 9.48
C LYS A 368 -11.91 6.67 9.54
N ILE A 369 -10.77 7.35 9.48
CA ILE A 369 -9.44 6.71 9.47
C ILE A 369 -8.50 7.20 10.57
N ASP A 370 -8.78 8.37 11.16
CA ASP A 370 -7.93 9.10 12.09
C ASP A 370 -8.51 8.99 13.52
N TYR A 371 -8.34 7.84 14.14
CA TYR A 371 -8.94 7.56 15.46
C TYR A 371 -8.06 7.94 16.65
N ASP A 372 -6.84 8.44 16.44
CA ASP A 372 -5.93 8.74 17.54
C ASP A 372 -6.52 9.79 18.49
N ILE A 373 -6.50 9.49 19.79
CA ILE A 373 -6.77 10.46 20.86
C ILE A 373 -5.59 10.43 21.82
N ASP A 374 -5.01 11.60 22.11
CA ASP A 374 -3.79 11.68 22.92
C ASP A 374 -4.02 11.15 24.34
N GLY A 375 -3.08 10.35 24.84
CA GLY A 375 -3.19 9.67 26.13
C GLY A 375 -4.28 8.57 26.22
N ARG A 376 -4.91 8.17 25.11
CA ARG A 376 -5.91 7.09 25.07
C ARG A 376 -5.38 5.85 24.36
N LEU A 377 -6.13 4.76 24.40
CA LEU A 377 -5.77 3.52 23.69
C LEU A 377 -6.20 3.52 22.22
N VAL A 378 -7.34 4.15 21.91
CA VAL A 378 -7.91 4.20 20.55
C VAL A 378 -6.93 4.83 19.53
N GLY A 379 -6.89 4.29 18.32
CA GLY A 379 -6.06 4.76 17.22
C GLY A 379 -5.02 3.75 16.73
N ASN A 380 -4.09 4.23 15.91
CA ASN A 380 -3.02 3.44 15.33
C ASN A 380 -1.78 3.49 16.23
N TRP A 381 -1.07 2.36 16.24
CA TRP A 381 0.14 2.15 17.01
C TRP A 381 1.14 1.38 16.16
N PHE A 382 2.42 1.71 16.30
CA PHE A 382 3.51 1.05 15.60
C PHE A 382 4.53 0.55 16.60
N ARG A 383 4.98 -0.69 16.45
CA ARG A 383 6.02 -1.26 17.32
C ARG A 383 7.27 -0.38 17.22
N GLU A 384 7.83 -0.04 18.36
CA GLU A 384 9.01 0.83 18.41
C GLU A 384 10.17 0.20 17.61
N GLY A 385 10.78 1.01 16.74
CA GLY A 385 11.83 0.54 15.84
C GLY A 385 11.35 -0.23 14.61
N SER A 386 10.03 -0.38 14.39
CA SER A 386 9.49 -1.05 13.20
C SER A 386 9.41 -0.15 11.96
N GLY A 387 9.92 1.09 12.01
CA GLY A 387 9.83 2.04 10.90
C GLY A 387 8.46 2.69 10.71
N GLY A 388 7.53 2.55 11.67
CA GLY A 388 6.19 3.13 11.59
C GLY A 388 5.30 2.43 10.57
N TYR A 389 4.45 3.19 9.87
CA TYR A 389 3.55 2.68 8.84
C TYR A 389 4.27 2.03 7.65
N PRO A 390 5.39 2.57 7.11
CA PRO A 390 6.15 1.88 6.08
C PRO A 390 6.63 0.47 6.45
N GLY A 391 6.69 0.16 7.76
CA GLY A 391 7.13 -1.14 8.26
C GLY A 391 8.63 -1.35 8.18
N ASP A 392 9.08 -2.50 8.69
CA ASP A 392 10.48 -2.90 8.63
C ASP A 392 10.72 -3.63 7.30
N GLY A 393 11.40 -2.95 6.35
CA GLY A 393 11.74 -3.54 5.05
C GLY A 393 12.65 -4.77 5.12
N ARG A 394 13.20 -5.11 6.29
CA ARG A 394 13.99 -6.32 6.54
C ARG A 394 13.13 -7.51 6.98
N ASP A 395 11.88 -7.28 7.38
CA ASP A 395 10.97 -8.35 7.79
C ASP A 395 10.27 -8.95 6.56
N PRO A 396 10.61 -10.21 6.17
CA PRO A 396 10.04 -10.82 4.98
C PRO A 396 8.55 -11.17 5.12
N ARG A 397 7.99 -11.08 6.33
CA ARG A 397 6.59 -11.44 6.61
C ARG A 397 5.61 -10.35 6.16
N GLY A 398 6.06 -9.10 6.02
CA GLY A 398 5.25 -7.99 5.51
C GLY A 398 5.41 -6.71 6.32
N TYR A 399 5.10 -5.57 5.70
CA TYR A 399 5.24 -4.23 6.30
C TYR A 399 4.38 -4.04 7.55
N TRP A 400 3.26 -4.77 7.64
CA TRP A 400 2.28 -4.66 8.70
C TRP A 400 2.69 -5.35 10.00
N MET A 401 3.81 -6.09 10.06
CA MET A 401 4.23 -6.86 11.24
C MET A 401 4.35 -6.02 12.52
N GLY A 402 4.70 -4.73 12.39
CA GLY A 402 4.77 -3.80 13.51
C GLY A 402 3.49 -3.02 13.76
N HIS A 403 2.39 -3.29 13.06
CA HIS A 403 1.18 -2.45 13.11
C HIS A 403 0.17 -2.98 14.12
N LEU A 404 -0.54 -2.05 14.74
CA LEU A 404 -1.65 -2.31 15.65
C LEU A 404 -2.68 -1.19 15.54
N ALA A 405 -3.97 -1.52 15.56
CA ALA A 405 -5.03 -0.51 15.64
C ALA A 405 -6.13 -0.94 16.61
N PHE A 406 -6.53 -0.01 17.47
CA PHE A 406 -7.77 -0.07 18.25
C PHE A 406 -8.74 0.94 17.65
N ALA A 407 -9.72 0.48 16.90
CA ALA A 407 -10.67 1.35 16.20
C ALA A 407 -12.06 0.72 16.23
N TYR A 408 -12.94 1.20 15.36
CA TYR A 408 -14.32 0.73 15.27
C TYR A 408 -14.57 0.15 13.88
N HIS A 409 -15.56 -0.73 13.79
CA HIS A 409 -15.93 -1.33 12.50
C HIS A 409 -16.42 -0.24 11.53
N HIS A 410 -15.90 -0.27 10.30
CA HIS A 410 -16.07 0.78 9.30
C HIS A 410 -17.51 0.94 8.82
N VAL A 411 -18.36 -0.08 8.93
CA VAL A 411 -19.82 0.04 8.65
C VAL A 411 -20.64 0.18 9.93
N GLU A 412 -20.22 -0.46 11.02
CA GLU A 412 -20.97 -0.56 12.28
C GLU A 412 -20.14 0.02 13.43
N PRO A 413 -20.07 1.35 13.56
CA PRO A 413 -19.11 2.02 14.44
C PRO A 413 -19.34 1.73 15.93
N SER A 414 -20.43 1.05 16.30
CA SER A 414 -20.61 0.57 17.67
C SER A 414 -19.72 -0.62 18.04
N VAL A 415 -19.18 -1.35 17.07
CA VAL A 415 -18.33 -2.54 17.30
C VAL A 415 -16.86 -2.13 17.38
N VAL A 416 -16.22 -2.41 18.53
CA VAL A 416 -14.79 -2.24 18.73
C VAL A 416 -14.02 -3.32 17.98
N ILE A 417 -13.06 -2.88 17.16
CA ILE A 417 -12.16 -3.74 16.40
C ILE A 417 -10.73 -3.55 16.91
N VAL A 418 -10.06 -4.67 17.15
CA VAL A 418 -8.63 -4.78 17.42
C VAL A 418 -7.98 -5.45 16.23
N SER A 419 -7.16 -4.69 15.51
CA SER A 419 -6.45 -5.14 14.32
C SER A 419 -4.96 -5.27 14.64
N VAL A 420 -4.42 -6.47 14.49
CA VAL A 420 -3.07 -6.83 14.94
C VAL A 420 -2.26 -7.32 13.75
N GLY A 421 -1.08 -6.73 13.55
CA GLY A 421 -0.18 -7.13 12.47
C GLY A 421 0.52 -8.47 12.69
N ASP A 422 0.90 -8.78 13.93
CA ASP A 422 1.56 -10.03 14.30
C ASP A 422 0.71 -10.78 15.35
N PHE A 423 -0.30 -11.51 14.88
CA PHE A 423 -1.07 -12.46 15.70
C PHE A 423 -0.61 -13.88 15.43
N GLY A 424 0.51 -14.26 16.04
CA GLY A 424 1.14 -15.57 15.78
C GLY A 424 1.76 -15.65 14.38
N GLY A 425 2.36 -14.56 13.91
CA GLY A 425 3.03 -14.45 12.62
C GLY A 425 2.13 -14.03 11.46
N GLN A 426 0.86 -13.70 11.70
CA GLN A 426 -0.11 -13.33 10.67
C GLN A 426 -0.95 -12.11 11.08
N PRO A 427 -1.35 -11.26 10.13
CA PRO A 427 -2.23 -10.15 10.44
C PRO A 427 -3.67 -10.64 10.65
N ARG A 428 -4.34 -10.12 11.68
CA ARG A 428 -5.72 -10.50 12.02
C ARG A 428 -6.52 -9.34 12.59
N GLN A 429 -7.81 -9.35 12.29
CA GLN A 429 -8.78 -8.38 12.79
C GLN A 429 -9.84 -9.08 13.64
N PHE A 430 -10.07 -8.56 14.84
CA PHE A 430 -10.98 -9.15 15.80
C PHE A 430 -11.96 -8.12 16.33
N ALA A 431 -13.19 -8.55 16.59
CA ALA A 431 -14.05 -7.83 17.52
C ALA A 431 -13.65 -8.17 18.96
N VAL A 432 -14.09 -7.31 19.89
CA VAL A 432 -13.90 -7.53 21.33
C VAL A 432 -15.11 -8.26 21.90
N LYS A 433 -14.88 -9.38 22.61
CA LYS A 433 -15.95 -10.06 23.33
C LYS A 433 -16.53 -9.14 24.41
N GLY A 434 -17.84 -8.95 24.40
CA GLY A 434 -18.51 -7.99 25.29
C GLY A 434 -18.32 -6.52 24.90
N ASN A 435 -17.65 -6.25 23.77
CA ASN A 435 -17.48 -4.93 23.17
C ASN A 435 -16.86 -3.87 24.10
N GLY A 436 -15.99 -4.28 25.03
CA GLY A 436 -15.39 -3.38 25.99
C GLY A 436 -14.13 -3.92 26.66
N PRO A 437 -13.37 -3.05 27.36
CA PRO A 437 -13.62 -1.61 27.51
C PRO A 437 -13.46 -0.81 26.21
N ASP A 438 -14.17 0.31 26.08
CA ASP A 438 -14.07 1.20 24.92
C ASP A 438 -12.67 1.84 24.86
N PRO A 439 -11.88 1.61 23.80
CA PRO A 439 -10.48 2.06 23.74
C PRO A 439 -10.34 3.59 23.76
N ALA A 440 -11.39 4.35 23.41
CA ALA A 440 -11.36 5.82 23.52
C ALA A 440 -11.41 6.30 24.98
N LYS A 441 -11.84 5.43 25.90
CA LYS A 441 -11.94 5.72 27.34
C LYS A 441 -10.79 5.15 28.15
N VAL A 442 -10.05 4.18 27.61
CA VAL A 442 -8.85 3.62 28.25
C VAL A 442 -7.69 4.60 28.20
N SER A 443 -6.97 4.74 29.30
CA SER A 443 -5.83 5.64 29.53
C SER A 443 -4.78 4.98 30.43
N ALA A 444 -3.68 5.68 30.71
CA ALA A 444 -2.65 5.18 31.62
C ALA A 444 -3.15 4.89 33.05
N LYS A 445 -4.25 5.54 33.49
CA LYS A 445 -4.85 5.33 34.81
C LYS A 445 -5.51 3.96 34.98
N ASP A 446 -5.87 3.33 33.86
CA ASP A 446 -6.57 2.05 33.85
C ASP A 446 -5.61 0.85 34.00
N GLY A 447 -4.30 1.09 33.91
CA GLY A 447 -3.28 0.05 34.01
C GLY A 447 -3.37 -0.95 32.85
N ILE A 448 -3.19 -2.23 33.16
CA ILE A 448 -3.31 -3.31 32.16
C ILE A 448 -4.78 -3.56 31.86
N VAL A 449 -5.18 -3.29 30.62
CA VAL A 449 -6.47 -3.72 30.08
C VAL A 449 -6.31 -5.03 29.32
N LYS A 450 -7.36 -5.87 29.38
CA LYS A 450 -7.40 -7.19 28.77
C LYS A 450 -8.58 -7.27 27.81
N TYR A 451 -8.30 -7.68 26.57
CA TYR A 451 -9.30 -7.93 25.54
C TYR A 451 -9.34 -9.41 25.17
N GLU A 452 -10.50 -10.04 25.29
CA GLU A 452 -10.76 -11.34 24.67
C GLU A 452 -11.16 -11.11 23.21
N LEU A 453 -10.38 -11.66 22.29
CA LEU A 453 -10.52 -11.45 20.85
C LEU A 453 -11.44 -12.51 20.25
N VAL A 454 -12.43 -12.09 19.48
CA VAL A 454 -13.39 -12.96 18.78
C VAL A 454 -13.49 -12.51 17.33
N TYR A 455 -13.88 -13.41 16.41
CA TYR A 455 -14.20 -12.97 15.06
C TYR A 455 -15.39 -12.01 15.08
N ALA A 456 -15.35 -10.99 14.21
CA ALA A 456 -16.41 -10.01 14.12
C ALA A 456 -17.73 -10.71 13.74
N PRO A 457 -18.84 -10.40 14.43
CA PRO A 457 -20.14 -10.97 14.13
C PRO A 457 -20.78 -10.31 12.89
N VAL A 458 -20.12 -9.33 12.27
CA VAL A 458 -20.58 -8.59 11.10
C VAL A 458 -19.52 -8.64 10.00
N ASN A 459 -19.96 -8.70 8.74
CA ASN A 459 -19.09 -8.69 7.57
C ASN A 459 -18.71 -7.26 7.17
N SER A 460 -17.90 -7.15 6.11
CA SER A 460 -17.47 -5.85 5.58
C SER A 460 -18.59 -4.97 5.02
N SER A 461 -19.80 -5.50 4.87
CA SER A 461 -21.03 -4.76 4.52
C SER A 461 -21.93 -4.48 5.73
N GLY A 462 -21.52 -4.85 6.94
CA GLY A 462 -22.30 -4.68 8.18
C GLY A 462 -23.36 -5.77 8.41
N GLU A 463 -23.42 -6.79 7.57
CA GLU A 463 -24.41 -7.87 7.71
C GLU A 463 -23.93 -8.90 8.73
N PRO A 464 -24.81 -9.47 9.56
CA PRO A 464 -24.45 -10.53 10.50
C PRO A 464 -23.82 -11.74 9.81
N ILE A 465 -22.72 -12.25 10.38
CA ILE A 465 -22.06 -13.49 9.95
C ILE A 465 -22.43 -14.61 10.92
N GLU A 466 -22.94 -15.72 10.38
CA GLU A 466 -22.95 -16.97 11.14
C GLU A 466 -21.59 -17.66 11.05
N LEU A 467 -20.85 -17.64 12.15
CA LEU A 467 -19.55 -18.29 12.21
C LEU A 467 -19.70 -19.82 12.32
N PRO A 468 -18.88 -20.62 11.60
CA PRO A 468 -18.79 -22.05 11.81
C PRO A 468 -18.42 -22.39 13.27
N PRO A 469 -18.88 -23.52 13.86
CA PRO A 469 -18.66 -23.84 15.27
C PRO A 469 -17.20 -23.75 15.75
N HIS A 470 -16.24 -24.17 14.92
CA HIS A 470 -14.82 -24.14 15.25
C HIS A 470 -14.21 -22.72 15.27
N MET A 471 -14.88 -21.74 14.66
CA MET A 471 -14.49 -20.33 14.69
C MET A 471 -15.25 -19.56 15.79
N ARG A 472 -16.21 -20.20 16.48
CA ARG A 472 -16.94 -19.56 17.58
C ARG A 472 -16.05 -19.51 18.83
N GLY A 473 -16.16 -18.40 19.57
CA GLY A 473 -15.45 -18.21 20.84
C GLY A 473 -14.14 -17.44 20.71
N VAL A 474 -13.38 -17.45 21.81
CA VAL A 474 -12.18 -16.64 22.00
C VAL A 474 -11.03 -17.22 21.17
N GLN A 475 -10.48 -16.39 20.28
CA GLN A 475 -9.36 -16.73 19.40
C GLN A 475 -8.01 -16.43 20.07
N GLY A 476 -8.00 -15.54 21.06
CA GLY A 476 -6.84 -15.21 21.87
C GLY A 476 -7.15 -14.05 22.81
N VAL A 477 -6.13 -13.66 23.56
CA VAL A 477 -6.20 -12.52 24.49
C VAL A 477 -5.16 -11.49 24.07
N LEU A 478 -5.51 -10.21 24.12
CA LEU A 478 -4.57 -9.11 24.05
C LEU A 478 -4.50 -8.40 25.40
N LEU A 479 -3.30 -8.11 25.87
CA LEU A 479 -3.05 -7.17 26.96
C LEU A 479 -2.51 -5.87 26.39
N ALA A 480 -3.01 -4.74 26.89
CA ALA A 480 -2.57 -3.41 26.53
C ALA A 480 -2.44 -2.54 27.79
N GLN A 481 -1.41 -1.72 27.85
CA GLN A 481 -1.24 -0.72 28.90
C GLN A 481 -0.76 0.59 28.28
N VAL A 482 -1.62 1.60 28.27
CA VAL A 482 -1.24 2.94 27.83
C VAL A 482 -0.23 3.51 28.81
N LEU A 483 0.83 4.08 28.29
CA LEU A 483 1.89 4.75 29.06
C LEU A 483 1.89 6.25 28.73
N GLU A 484 2.70 7.01 29.46
CA GLU A 484 2.99 8.39 29.11
C GLU A 484 3.71 8.50 27.76
N ASN A 485 3.81 9.73 27.22
CA ASN A 485 4.58 10.02 26.01
C ASN A 485 4.18 9.20 24.78
N ARG A 486 2.88 8.91 24.63
CA ARG A 486 2.33 8.17 23.48
C ARG A 486 2.99 6.80 23.29
N LYS A 487 3.24 6.10 24.40
CA LYS A 487 3.74 4.74 24.41
C LYS A 487 2.66 3.76 24.88
N LEU A 488 2.80 2.52 24.47
CA LEU A 488 1.91 1.41 24.80
C LEU A 488 2.76 0.16 25.03
N THR A 489 2.55 -0.54 26.14
CA THR A 489 3.02 -1.94 26.26
C THR A 489 1.89 -2.85 25.80
N MET A 490 2.19 -3.77 24.89
CA MET A 490 1.22 -4.71 24.32
C MET A 490 1.79 -6.13 24.22
N GLU A 491 0.92 -7.12 24.42
CA GLU A 491 1.23 -8.52 24.14
C GLU A 491 -0.04 -9.26 23.69
N VAL A 492 0.10 -10.13 22.70
CA VAL A 492 -0.96 -11.04 22.24
C VAL A 492 -0.67 -12.48 22.64
N PHE A 493 -1.73 -13.20 23.00
CA PHE A 493 -1.70 -14.59 23.43
C PHE A 493 -2.67 -15.42 22.56
N PRO A 494 -2.25 -15.84 21.36
CA PRO A 494 -3.07 -16.66 20.48
C PRO A 494 -3.53 -17.97 21.14
N GLY A 495 -4.81 -18.33 20.96
CA GLY A 495 -5.41 -19.55 21.49
C GLY A 495 -5.57 -19.61 23.02
N LYS A 496 -5.22 -18.55 23.75
CA LYS A 496 -5.42 -18.47 25.19
C LYS A 496 -6.78 -17.86 25.54
N THR A 497 -7.29 -18.20 26.72
CA THR A 497 -8.48 -17.59 27.33
C THR A 497 -8.08 -16.54 28.35
N ALA A 498 -9.00 -15.65 28.76
CA ALA A 498 -8.70 -14.62 29.75
C ALA A 498 -8.17 -15.18 31.10
N ALA A 499 -8.62 -16.37 31.49
CA ALA A 499 -8.20 -17.04 32.72
C ALA A 499 -6.75 -17.57 32.66
N ALA A 500 -6.24 -17.87 31.45
CA ALA A 500 -4.89 -18.39 31.26
C ALA A 500 -3.81 -17.30 31.17
N VAL A 501 -4.21 -16.02 31.17
CA VAL A 501 -3.31 -14.87 31.01
C VAL A 501 -3.39 -14.01 32.28
N THR A 502 -2.35 -14.02 33.09
CA THR A 502 -2.31 -13.28 34.37
C THR A 502 -1.69 -11.89 34.25
N GLY A 503 -0.86 -11.64 33.23
CA GLY A 503 -0.19 -10.37 32.98
C GLY A 503 0.76 -10.48 31.79
N PHE A 504 1.52 -9.41 31.56
CA PHE A 504 2.59 -9.42 30.56
C PHE A 504 3.68 -10.44 30.89
N THR A 505 4.32 -10.96 29.85
CA THR A 505 5.51 -11.81 29.93
C THR A 505 6.72 -11.07 29.36
N THR A 506 7.84 -11.79 29.20
CA THR A 506 9.02 -11.27 28.49
C THR A 506 8.77 -11.05 26.99
N GLY A 507 7.64 -11.52 26.45
CA GLY A 507 7.22 -11.30 25.06
C GLY A 507 6.48 -9.97 24.83
N ALA A 508 6.23 -9.18 25.88
CA ALA A 508 5.60 -7.88 25.74
C ALA A 508 6.49 -6.90 24.96
N GLU A 509 5.87 -6.17 24.03
CA GLU A 509 6.54 -5.22 23.15
C GLU A 509 6.06 -3.78 23.44
N THR A 510 6.92 -2.81 23.12
CA THR A 510 6.57 -1.39 23.20
C THR A 510 6.15 -0.88 21.84
N TYR A 511 5.05 -0.15 21.82
CA TYR A 511 4.50 0.54 20.67
C TYR A 511 4.51 2.05 20.89
N GLU A 512 4.57 2.80 19.80
CA GLU A 512 4.54 4.25 19.75
C GLU A 512 3.50 4.75 18.74
N ARG A 513 3.12 6.02 18.87
CA ARG A 513 2.19 6.66 17.94
C ARG A 513 2.45 8.14 17.76
#